data_AF-A0AAJ0BJJ1-F1
#
_entry.id   AF-A0AAJ0BJJ1-F1
#
_cell.length_a   1.000
_cell.length_b   1.000
_cell.length_c   1.000
_cell.angle_alpha   90.00
_cell.angle_beta   90.00
_cell.angle_gamma   90.00
#
_symmetry.space_group_name_H-M   'P 1'
#
loop_
_entity.id
_entity.type
_entity.pdbx_description
1 polymer ?
#
loop_
_entity_poly.entity_id
_entity_poly.type
_entity_poly.pdbx_seq_one_letter_code
_entity_poly.pdbx_strand_id
1 'polypeptide(L)'
;QPSANTEPCPIIQLQLEGSTILEAWNRNLETRAMEQLANSHERNADPNHFSFRALPVYHGTDASVQLAFQGAESMRRGMLYGFSAEDQVAPRQPSLPIVWTGFSPLRCFLWAVFKSDVLQPVPGPGAETKLKTPWKCGDHEHVGVLLLKFQPSLPSAPGEANYTIPPGREAEWTHIARIPTEGGTPETLWRRFASIHRNVLPTWPPILHCREYGAQLSMLSPYIKQFWRTVWFGAGILTLQASHRATYSISLVMTRQEATPTEKD
;
A
#
# COMPACT_ATOMS: atom_id res chain seq x y z
N GLN A 1 -3.80 44.86 -3.65
CA GLN A 1 -4.10 43.48 -4.08
C GLN A 1 -4.03 42.61 -2.83
N PRO A 2 -5.10 41.93 -2.42
CA PRO A 2 -5.02 41.03 -1.29
C PRO A 2 -4.20 39.80 -1.71
N SER A 3 -3.15 39.53 -0.93
CA SER A 3 -2.31 38.33 -1.02
C SER A 3 -3.19 37.08 -1.03
N ALA A 4 -3.01 36.23 -2.04
CA ALA A 4 -3.66 34.93 -2.10
C ALA A 4 -3.39 34.18 -0.79
N ASN A 5 -4.46 33.89 -0.04
CA ASN A 5 -4.43 32.97 1.08
C ASN A 5 -3.95 31.62 0.54
N THR A 6 -2.66 31.36 0.64
CA THR A 6 -2.08 30.07 0.29
C THR A 6 -2.47 29.13 1.42
N GLU A 7 -3.56 28.39 1.24
CA GLU A 7 -3.91 27.34 2.19
C GLU A 7 -2.72 26.39 2.35
N PRO A 8 -2.33 26.04 3.59
CA PRO A 8 -1.20 25.17 3.84
C PRO A 8 -1.44 23.82 3.17
N CYS A 9 -0.44 23.32 2.43
CA CYS A 9 -0.54 22.00 1.80
C CYS A 9 -0.64 20.91 2.88
N PRO A 10 -1.71 20.09 2.89
CA PRO A 10 -1.94 19.09 3.94
C PRO A 10 -1.03 17.84 3.81
N ILE A 11 0.04 17.93 3.02
CA ILE A 11 0.97 16.83 2.76
C ILE A 11 2.15 16.92 3.72
N ILE A 12 2.34 15.87 4.50
CA ILE A 12 3.42 15.76 5.48
C ILE A 12 4.68 15.27 4.74
N GLN A 13 5.75 16.04 4.80
CA GLN A 13 7.04 15.66 4.21
C GLN A 13 7.87 14.87 5.21
N LEU A 14 8.35 13.69 4.81
CA LEU A 14 9.27 12.86 5.55
C LEU A 14 10.55 12.68 4.73
N GLN A 15 11.67 13.12 5.30
CA GLN A 15 12.99 12.84 4.76
C GLN A 15 13.62 11.73 5.58
N LEU A 16 13.83 10.58 4.94
CA LEU A 16 14.48 9.43 5.58
C LEU A 16 15.99 9.53 5.36
N GLU A 17 16.77 9.23 6.39
CA GLU A 17 18.24 9.28 6.33
C GLU A 17 18.87 8.00 6.90
N GLY A 18 19.76 7.37 6.13
CA GLY A 18 20.46 6.17 6.55
C GLY A 18 21.32 5.54 5.44
N SER A 19 22.09 4.51 5.80
CA SER A 19 22.90 3.74 4.84
C SER A 19 22.09 2.67 4.10
N THR A 20 20.87 2.37 4.57
CA THR A 20 19.87 1.54 3.88
C THR A 20 18.47 2.12 4.08
N ILE A 21 17.53 1.74 3.21
CA ILE A 21 16.11 2.11 3.35
C ILE A 21 15.56 1.65 4.72
N LEU A 22 15.89 0.44 5.14
CA LEU A 22 15.37 -0.16 6.37
C LEU A 22 15.90 0.55 7.61
N GLU A 23 17.18 0.91 7.61
CA GLU A 23 17.77 1.73 8.67
C GLU A 23 17.12 3.11 8.73
N ALA A 24 17.00 3.78 7.58
CA ALA A 24 16.42 5.11 7.50
C ALA A 24 14.96 5.12 7.98
N TRP A 25 14.18 4.10 7.58
CA TRP A 25 12.82 3.89 8.05
C TRP A 25 12.73 3.66 9.55
N ASN A 26 13.64 2.86 10.12
CA ASN A 26 13.64 2.56 11.55
C ASN A 26 14.23 3.68 12.42
N ARG A 27 14.90 4.67 11.85
CA ARG A 27 15.43 5.83 12.58
C ARG A 27 14.43 6.98 12.68
N ASN A 28 13.62 7.19 11.65
CA ASN A 28 12.62 8.26 11.64
C ASN A 28 11.49 7.99 12.67
N LEU A 29 11.09 9.02 13.42
CA LEU A 29 10.14 8.87 14.53
C LEU A 29 8.72 8.60 14.03
N GLU A 30 8.32 9.27 12.95
CA GLU A 30 6.99 9.17 12.36
C GLU A 30 6.75 7.78 11.77
N THR A 31 7.69 7.26 10.96
CA THR A 31 7.60 5.91 10.37
C THR A 31 7.57 4.83 11.44
N ARG A 32 8.37 4.97 12.51
CA ARG A 32 8.32 4.07 13.68
C ARG A 32 6.96 4.10 14.36
N ALA A 33 6.39 5.28 14.58
CA ALA A 33 5.07 5.41 15.19
C ALA A 33 3.98 4.74 14.32
N MET A 34 4.06 4.87 12.99
CA MET A 34 3.15 4.19 12.07
C MET A 34 3.28 2.66 12.16
N GLU A 35 4.50 2.11 12.20
CA GLU A 35 4.73 0.66 12.35
C GLU A 35 4.36 0.14 13.76
N GLN A 36 4.45 0.97 14.80
CA GLN A 36 3.97 0.59 16.14
C GLN A 36 2.46 0.41 16.16
N LEU A 37 1.69 1.22 15.43
CA LEU A 37 0.25 1.00 15.27
C LEU A 37 -0.05 -0.33 14.59
N ALA A 38 0.80 -0.78 13.66
CA ALA A 38 0.67 -2.08 13.00
C ALA A 38 1.03 -3.27 13.93
N ASN A 39 1.69 -3.03 15.07
CA ASN A 39 2.20 -4.05 15.99
C ASN A 39 1.16 -4.63 16.96
N SER A 40 -0.12 -4.68 16.56
CA SER A 40 -1.16 -5.28 17.39
C SER A 40 -0.89 -6.78 17.64
N HIS A 41 -1.38 -7.30 18.76
CA HIS A 41 -1.41 -8.74 19.06
C HIS A 41 -2.19 -9.57 18.00
N GLU A 42 -2.81 -8.90 17.03
CA GLU A 42 -3.66 -9.44 15.98
C GLU A 42 -2.89 -9.74 14.67
N ARG A 43 -1.55 -9.87 14.70
CA ARG A 43 -0.69 -10.21 13.52
C ARG A 43 -1.20 -11.39 12.68
N ASN A 44 -1.89 -12.34 13.31
CA ASN A 44 -2.45 -13.53 12.66
C ASN A 44 -3.98 -13.59 12.72
N ALA A 45 -4.65 -12.63 13.35
CA ALA A 45 -6.10 -12.64 13.45
C ALA A 45 -6.73 -12.26 12.11
N ASP A 46 -7.96 -12.72 11.87
CA ASP A 46 -8.75 -12.33 10.70
C ASP A 46 -9.03 -10.82 10.75
N PRO A 47 -8.72 -10.04 9.68
CA PRO A 47 -9.00 -8.61 9.63
C PRO A 47 -10.47 -8.25 9.86
N ASN A 48 -11.40 -9.16 9.58
CA ASN A 48 -12.81 -8.97 9.85
C ASN A 48 -13.16 -8.93 11.34
N HIS A 49 -12.27 -9.43 12.20
CA HIS A 49 -12.45 -9.53 13.65
C HIS A 49 -11.54 -8.60 14.45
N PHE A 50 -10.81 -7.68 13.79
CA PHE A 50 -10.00 -6.68 14.48
C PHE A 50 -10.91 -5.83 15.38
N SER A 51 -10.77 -6.03 16.69
CA SER A 51 -11.62 -5.37 17.68
C SER A 51 -10.90 -4.15 18.24
N PHE A 52 -11.62 -3.03 18.33
CA PHE A 52 -11.19 -1.70 18.80
C PHE A 52 -10.41 -0.84 17.79
N ARG A 53 -11.13 0.14 17.21
CA ARG A 53 -10.55 1.35 16.56
C ARG A 53 -9.59 1.06 15.40
N ALA A 54 -9.99 0.11 14.54
CA ALA A 54 -9.49 -0.22 13.21
C ALA A 54 -8.05 0.22 12.89
N LEU A 55 -7.13 -0.75 12.85
CA LEU A 55 -5.75 -0.54 12.40
C LEU A 55 -5.74 0.28 11.10
N PRO A 56 -4.95 1.37 11.02
CA PRO A 56 -4.85 2.12 9.78
C PRO A 56 -4.31 1.23 8.66
N VAL A 57 -4.83 1.44 7.46
CA VAL A 57 -4.29 0.84 6.24
C VAL A 57 -3.61 1.91 5.43
N TYR A 58 -2.58 1.49 4.68
CA TYR A 58 -1.74 2.38 3.91
C TYR A 58 -1.76 2.00 2.43
N HIS A 59 -1.71 3.00 1.56
CA HIS A 59 -1.51 2.84 0.12
C HIS A 59 -0.20 3.55 -0.27
N GLY A 60 0.69 2.85 -0.95
CA GLY A 60 1.92 3.45 -1.48
C GLY A 60 1.85 3.58 -2.99
N THR A 61 2.18 4.76 -3.50
CA THR A 61 2.21 5.03 -4.95
C THR A 61 3.28 6.05 -5.32
N ASP A 62 3.55 6.14 -6.60
CA ASP A 62 4.38 7.18 -7.19
C ASP A 62 3.53 8.45 -7.40
N ALA A 63 4.04 9.61 -6.99
CA ALA A 63 3.33 10.87 -7.12
C ALA A 63 2.99 11.22 -8.58
N SER A 64 3.85 10.85 -9.53
CA SER A 64 3.63 11.08 -10.96
C SER A 64 2.39 10.35 -11.48
N VAL A 65 2.16 9.13 -10.98
CA VAL A 65 0.98 8.32 -11.32
C VAL A 65 -0.28 9.01 -10.79
N GLN A 66 -0.28 9.41 -9.52
CA GLN A 66 -1.45 10.04 -8.91
C GLN A 66 -1.78 11.38 -9.57
N LEU A 67 -0.76 12.19 -9.84
CA LEU A 67 -0.91 13.48 -10.53
C LEU A 67 -1.45 13.31 -11.95
N ALA A 68 -0.94 12.33 -12.71
CA ALA A 68 -1.40 12.07 -14.07
C ALA A 68 -2.89 11.70 -14.13
N PHE A 69 -3.40 11.00 -13.11
CA PHE A 69 -4.80 10.57 -13.09
C PHE A 69 -5.76 11.59 -12.46
N GLN A 70 -5.30 12.42 -11.51
CA GLN A 70 -6.23 13.18 -10.67
C GLN A 70 -5.86 14.63 -10.38
N GLY A 71 -4.64 15.08 -10.70
CA GLY A 71 -4.17 16.43 -10.37
C GLY A 71 -3.99 16.69 -8.87
N ALA A 72 -3.56 17.91 -8.53
CA ALA A 72 -3.09 18.27 -7.18
C ALA A 72 -4.16 18.28 -6.09
N GLU A 73 -5.36 18.78 -6.38
CA GLU A 73 -6.48 18.87 -5.42
C GLU A 73 -6.97 17.48 -4.98
N SER A 74 -6.95 16.51 -5.89
CA SER A 74 -7.37 15.15 -5.59
C SER A 74 -6.42 14.44 -4.61
N MET A 75 -5.12 14.76 -4.65
CA MET A 75 -4.14 14.26 -3.67
C MET A 75 -4.39 14.80 -2.26
N ARG A 76 -4.84 16.06 -2.14
CA ARG A 76 -5.21 16.66 -0.85
C ARG A 76 -6.37 15.92 -0.19
N ARG A 77 -7.29 15.40 -1.00
CA ARG A 77 -8.48 14.66 -0.55
C ARG A 77 -8.27 13.15 -0.44
N GLY A 78 -7.05 12.66 -0.71
CA GLY A 78 -6.76 11.22 -0.71
C GLY A 78 -7.61 10.44 -1.72
N MET A 79 -8.01 11.08 -2.82
CA MET A 79 -8.75 10.40 -3.88
C MET A 79 -7.86 9.29 -4.44
N LEU A 80 -8.49 8.16 -4.77
CA LEU A 80 -7.83 6.95 -5.25
C LEU A 80 -8.53 6.49 -6.52
N TYR A 81 -7.78 6.15 -7.56
CA TYR A 81 -8.35 5.51 -8.74
C TYR A 81 -7.98 4.03 -8.71
N GLY A 82 -8.97 3.16 -8.84
CA GLY A 82 -8.71 1.74 -8.98
C GLY A 82 -8.00 1.49 -10.32
N PHE A 83 -6.92 0.73 -10.32
CA PHE A 83 -6.21 0.37 -11.54
C PHE A 83 -6.09 -1.14 -11.65
N SER A 84 -5.91 -1.60 -12.89
CA SER A 84 -5.65 -3.00 -13.15
C SER A 84 -4.15 -3.25 -13.05
N ALA A 85 -3.73 -3.94 -11.99
CA ALA A 85 -2.38 -4.46 -11.87
C ALA A 85 -2.43 -5.95 -11.54
N GLU A 86 -1.45 -6.68 -12.06
CA GLU A 86 -1.22 -8.04 -11.63
C GLU A 86 -0.66 -8.00 -10.21
N ASP A 87 -1.30 -8.71 -9.29
CA ASP A 87 -0.79 -8.96 -7.95
C ASP A 87 -1.21 -10.38 -7.50
N GLN A 88 -0.76 -10.78 -6.32
CA GLN A 88 -1.10 -12.05 -5.70
C GLN A 88 -2.60 -12.25 -5.43
N VAL A 89 -3.38 -11.16 -5.39
CA VAL A 89 -4.77 -11.17 -4.90
C VAL A 89 -5.79 -11.06 -6.03
N ALA A 90 -5.55 -10.24 -7.05
CA ALA A 90 -6.54 -9.97 -8.09
C ALA A 90 -5.95 -10.18 -9.49
N PRO A 91 -6.74 -10.71 -10.44
CA PRO A 91 -6.31 -10.82 -11.82
C PRO A 91 -6.20 -9.43 -12.44
N ARG A 92 -5.23 -9.26 -13.36
CA ARG A 92 -5.08 -8.03 -14.14
C ARG A 92 -6.22 -7.91 -15.16
N GLN A 93 -7.35 -7.37 -14.75
CA GLN A 93 -8.51 -7.13 -15.61
C GLN A 93 -8.99 -5.67 -15.58
N PRO A 94 -9.25 -5.02 -16.73
CA PRO A 94 -9.78 -3.66 -16.79
C PRO A 94 -11.16 -3.51 -16.15
N SER A 95 -11.97 -4.56 -16.19
CA SER A 95 -13.29 -4.63 -15.55
C SER A 95 -13.24 -4.75 -14.02
N LEU A 96 -12.04 -4.93 -13.47
CA LEU A 96 -11.79 -5.04 -12.03
C LEU A 96 -10.74 -4.00 -11.58
N PRO A 97 -11.05 -2.69 -11.67
CA PRO A 97 -10.17 -1.64 -11.16
C PRO A 97 -10.10 -1.72 -9.62
N ILE A 98 -8.92 -1.99 -9.09
CA ILE A 98 -8.72 -2.19 -7.66
C ILE A 98 -7.75 -1.19 -7.05
N VAL A 99 -7.88 -0.98 -5.74
CA VAL A 99 -6.86 -0.32 -4.93
C VAL A 99 -6.31 -1.34 -3.93
N TRP A 100 -4.98 -1.42 -3.84
CA TRP A 100 -4.31 -2.24 -2.84
C TRP A 100 -3.90 -1.40 -1.63
N THR A 101 -4.07 -1.96 -0.43
CA THR A 101 -3.54 -1.41 0.80
C THR A 101 -2.91 -2.50 1.67
N GLY A 102 -2.07 -2.11 2.60
CA GLY A 102 -1.52 -2.99 3.63
C GLY A 102 -1.59 -2.35 5.00
N PHE A 103 -1.57 -3.18 6.03
CA PHE A 103 -1.49 -2.69 7.42
C PHE A 103 -0.05 -2.35 7.84
N SER A 104 0.97 -2.85 7.12
CA SER A 104 2.35 -2.38 7.29
C SER A 104 2.62 -1.18 6.37
N PRO A 105 2.85 0.02 6.93
CA PRO A 105 3.24 1.20 6.14
C PRO A 105 4.58 0.98 5.41
N LEU A 106 5.54 0.27 6.00
CA LEU A 106 6.82 -0.06 5.36
C LEU A 106 6.58 -0.88 4.09
N ARG A 107 5.71 -1.90 4.14
CA ARG A 107 5.38 -2.71 2.96
C ARG A 107 4.79 -1.87 1.83
N CYS A 108 3.92 -0.91 2.18
CA CYS A 108 3.30 -0.02 1.21
C CYS A 108 4.32 0.97 0.61
N PHE A 109 5.20 1.53 1.44
CA PHE A 109 6.30 2.37 0.98
C PHE A 109 7.23 1.62 0.03
N LEU A 110 7.66 0.41 0.39
CA LEU A 110 8.54 -0.43 -0.46
C LEU A 110 7.88 -0.74 -1.80
N TRP A 111 6.56 -0.94 -1.84
CA TRP A 111 5.81 -1.09 -3.09
C TRP A 111 5.91 0.16 -3.98
N ALA A 112 5.73 1.35 -3.42
CA ALA A 112 5.82 2.60 -4.16
C ALA A 112 7.21 2.78 -4.80
N VAL A 113 8.25 2.45 -4.04
CA VAL A 113 9.65 2.56 -4.47
C VAL A 113 10.00 1.53 -5.55
N PHE A 114 9.75 0.24 -5.29
CA PHE A 114 10.26 -0.83 -6.15
C PHE A 114 9.26 -1.32 -7.21
N LYS A 115 7.95 -1.01 -7.07
CA LYS A 115 6.84 -1.53 -7.91
C LYS A 115 6.88 -3.05 -8.14
N SER A 116 7.58 -3.78 -7.28
CA SER A 116 7.86 -5.20 -7.43
C SER A 116 8.13 -5.83 -6.07
N ASP A 117 8.19 -7.15 -6.08
CA ASP A 117 8.42 -7.98 -4.90
C ASP A 117 9.88 -7.98 -4.43
N VAL A 118 10.78 -7.33 -5.18
CA VAL A 118 12.21 -7.35 -4.90
C VAL A 118 12.57 -6.23 -3.93
N LEU A 119 12.85 -6.61 -2.70
CA LEU A 119 13.40 -5.71 -1.69
C LEU A 119 14.91 -5.64 -1.83
N GLN A 120 15.43 -4.44 -2.02
CA GLN A 120 16.85 -4.16 -1.95
C GLN A 120 17.12 -3.20 -0.78
N PRO A 121 18.11 -3.50 0.10
CA PRO A 121 18.46 -2.61 1.21
C PRO A 121 18.89 -1.22 0.74
N VAL A 122 19.60 -1.18 -0.39
CA VAL A 122 20.05 0.03 -1.08
C VAL A 122 19.24 0.16 -2.37
N PRO A 123 18.59 1.31 -2.64
CA PRO A 123 17.82 1.47 -3.87
C PRO A 123 18.75 1.49 -5.09
N GLY A 124 18.43 0.68 -6.10
CA GLY A 124 19.01 0.83 -7.42
C GLY A 124 18.52 2.11 -8.15
N PRO A 125 19.07 2.43 -9.33
CA PRO A 125 18.83 3.70 -10.01
C PRO A 125 17.35 4.04 -10.24
N GLY A 126 16.52 3.06 -10.61
CA GLY A 126 15.08 3.30 -10.82
C GLY A 126 14.31 3.64 -9.55
N ALA A 127 14.67 3.02 -8.42
CA ALA A 127 14.09 3.31 -7.11
C ALA A 127 14.58 4.68 -6.59
N GLU A 128 15.86 4.97 -6.78
CA GLU A 128 16.48 6.24 -6.40
C GLU A 128 15.86 7.42 -7.14
N THR A 129 15.63 7.30 -8.45
CA THR A 129 14.94 8.31 -9.25
C THR A 129 13.59 8.66 -8.63
N LYS A 130 12.75 7.66 -8.30
CA LYS A 130 11.44 7.93 -7.69
C LYS A 130 11.54 8.63 -6.34
N LEU A 131 12.49 8.22 -5.50
CA LEU A 131 12.71 8.81 -4.17
C LEU A 131 13.25 10.25 -4.21
N LYS A 132 13.78 10.68 -5.36
CA LYS A 132 14.33 12.02 -5.60
C LYS A 132 13.53 12.87 -6.58
N THR A 133 12.48 12.32 -7.18
CA THR A 133 11.68 13.04 -8.19
C THR A 133 10.86 14.13 -7.49
N PRO A 134 11.02 15.41 -7.89
CA PRO A 134 10.19 16.49 -7.38
C PRO A 134 8.81 16.47 -8.05
N TRP A 135 7.80 16.92 -7.31
CA TRP A 135 6.44 17.06 -7.78
C TRP A 135 5.71 18.15 -6.99
N LYS A 136 4.57 18.64 -7.49
CA LYS A 136 3.84 19.76 -6.89
C LYS A 136 2.45 19.38 -6.42
N CYS A 137 2.04 19.95 -5.29
CA CYS A 137 0.64 19.99 -4.85
C CYS A 137 0.22 21.45 -4.67
N GLY A 138 -0.53 21.99 -5.64
CA GLY A 138 -0.73 23.42 -5.77
C GLY A 138 0.62 24.12 -5.96
N ASP A 139 0.90 25.11 -5.13
CA ASP A 139 2.17 25.86 -5.18
C ASP A 139 3.31 25.24 -4.36
N HIS A 140 3.06 24.12 -3.66
CA HIS A 140 4.04 23.49 -2.79
C HIS A 140 4.80 22.38 -3.53
N GLU A 141 6.12 22.40 -3.44
CA GLU A 141 6.99 21.37 -3.98
C GLU A 141 7.27 20.28 -2.94
N HIS A 142 7.22 19.03 -3.39
CA HIS A 142 7.44 17.83 -2.62
C HIS A 142 8.40 16.90 -3.37
N VAL A 143 9.03 15.97 -2.67
CA VAL A 143 10.02 15.06 -3.25
C VAL A 143 9.73 13.64 -2.80
N GLY A 144 9.87 12.70 -3.72
CA GLY A 144 9.80 11.28 -3.44
C GLY A 144 8.44 10.65 -3.70
N VAL A 145 8.18 9.54 -3.03
CA VAL A 145 6.95 8.74 -3.22
C VAL A 145 5.83 9.16 -2.28
N LEU A 146 4.60 8.74 -2.60
CA LEU A 146 3.43 8.97 -1.77
C LEU A 146 3.11 7.77 -0.89
N LEU A 147 2.79 8.04 0.38
CA LEU A 147 2.14 7.10 1.27
C LEU A 147 0.85 7.74 1.79
N LEU A 148 -0.29 7.11 1.54
CA LEU A 148 -1.60 7.58 1.99
C LEU A 148 -2.06 6.71 3.16
N LYS A 149 -2.54 7.34 4.22
CA LYS A 149 -3.07 6.68 5.41
C LYS A 149 -4.58 6.80 5.45
N PHE A 150 -5.22 5.67 5.68
CA PHE A 150 -6.67 5.54 5.81
C PHE A 150 -7.02 4.85 7.12
N GLN A 151 -8.21 5.14 7.64
CA GLN A 151 -8.72 4.49 8.84
C GLN A 151 -10.16 4.02 8.61
N PRO A 152 -10.34 2.99 7.76
CA PRO A 152 -11.66 2.46 7.44
C PRO A 152 -12.28 1.83 8.69
N SER A 153 -13.61 1.91 8.80
CA SER A 153 -14.31 1.14 9.83
C SER A 153 -14.39 -0.31 9.35
N LEU A 154 -13.63 -1.21 9.99
CA LEU A 154 -13.68 -2.65 9.76
C LEU A 154 -14.24 -3.37 11.01
N PRO A 155 -15.10 -4.40 10.85
CA PRO A 155 -15.68 -4.82 9.58
C PRO A 155 -16.56 -3.71 8.99
N SER A 156 -16.72 -3.73 7.67
CA SER A 156 -17.60 -2.80 6.98
C SER A 156 -19.01 -2.78 7.59
N ALA A 157 -19.75 -1.70 7.33
CA ALA A 157 -21.13 -1.55 7.80
C ALA A 157 -21.97 -2.82 7.53
N PRO A 158 -22.90 -3.19 8.42
CA PRO A 158 -23.72 -4.39 8.25
C PRO A 158 -24.35 -4.46 6.84
N GLY A 159 -24.04 -5.52 6.09
CA GLY A 159 -24.51 -5.72 4.72
C GLY A 159 -23.47 -5.44 3.62
N GLU A 160 -22.32 -4.84 3.93
CA GLU A 160 -21.21 -4.78 2.98
C GLU A 160 -20.50 -6.14 2.89
N ALA A 161 -20.44 -6.69 1.67
CA ALA A 161 -19.74 -7.94 1.41
C ALA A 161 -18.22 -7.73 1.53
N ASN A 162 -17.59 -8.50 2.41
CA ASN A 162 -16.15 -8.67 2.46
C ASN A 162 -15.81 -10.17 2.35
N TYR A 163 -14.56 -10.47 2.01
CA TYR A 163 -14.06 -11.84 2.02
C TYR A 163 -12.61 -11.87 2.49
N THR A 164 -12.29 -12.84 3.33
CA THR A 164 -10.90 -13.15 3.72
C THR A 164 -10.49 -14.46 3.09
N ILE A 165 -9.37 -14.47 2.36
CA ILE A 165 -8.80 -15.70 1.80
C ILE A 165 -8.43 -16.63 2.96
N PRO A 166 -8.92 -17.89 2.98
CA PRO A 166 -8.64 -18.80 4.07
C PRO A 166 -7.14 -19.09 4.20
N PRO A 167 -6.59 -19.15 5.43
CA PRO A 167 -5.20 -19.50 5.65
C PRO A 167 -4.82 -20.83 4.98
N GLY A 168 -3.67 -20.86 4.32
CA GLY A 168 -3.16 -22.02 3.59
C GLY A 168 -3.69 -22.16 2.16
N ARG A 169 -4.56 -21.24 1.71
CA ARG A 169 -5.09 -21.22 0.32
C ARG A 169 -4.48 -20.11 -0.53
N GLU A 170 -3.55 -19.32 0.01
CA GLU A 170 -2.96 -18.16 -0.65
C GLU A 170 -2.23 -18.56 -1.94
N ALA A 171 -1.48 -19.67 -1.93
CA ALA A 171 -0.77 -20.15 -3.12
C ALA A 171 -1.71 -20.56 -4.26
N GLU A 172 -2.79 -21.29 -3.95
CA GLU A 172 -3.82 -21.66 -4.93
C GLU A 172 -4.53 -20.40 -5.45
N TRP A 173 -4.86 -19.46 -4.56
CA TRP A 173 -5.48 -18.20 -4.93
C TRP A 173 -4.61 -17.43 -5.91
N THR A 174 -3.33 -17.22 -5.59
CA THR A 174 -2.44 -16.47 -6.48
C THR A 174 -2.20 -17.17 -7.80
N HIS A 175 -2.12 -18.50 -7.80
CA HIS A 175 -2.05 -19.26 -9.05
C HIS A 175 -3.26 -18.93 -9.95
N ILE A 176 -4.47 -18.97 -9.41
CA ILE A 176 -5.70 -18.62 -10.15
C ILE A 176 -5.66 -17.15 -10.61
N ALA A 177 -5.29 -16.22 -9.72
CA ALA A 177 -5.24 -14.78 -10.03
C ALA A 177 -4.28 -14.45 -11.18
N ARG A 178 -3.16 -15.17 -11.28
CA ARG A 178 -2.14 -14.96 -12.33
C ARG A 178 -2.45 -15.62 -13.66
N ILE A 179 -3.39 -16.57 -13.73
CA ILE A 179 -3.81 -17.14 -15.01
C ILE A 179 -4.43 -16.00 -15.85
N PRO A 180 -3.86 -15.68 -17.03
CA PRO A 180 -4.38 -14.65 -17.91
C PRO A 180 -5.84 -14.92 -18.26
N THR A 181 -6.61 -13.87 -18.46
CA THR A 181 -8.02 -14.00 -18.87
C THR A 181 -8.34 -12.93 -19.89
N GLU A 182 -9.08 -13.31 -20.92
CA GLU A 182 -9.55 -12.38 -21.93
C GLU A 182 -10.88 -11.77 -21.45
N GLY A 183 -10.78 -10.60 -20.81
CA GLY A 183 -11.93 -9.90 -20.27
C GLY A 183 -12.65 -10.68 -19.16
N GLY A 184 -13.91 -10.32 -18.94
CA GLY A 184 -14.77 -10.90 -17.91
C GLY A 184 -15.41 -9.82 -17.04
N THR A 185 -16.58 -10.12 -16.50
CA THR A 185 -17.22 -9.27 -15.49
C THR A 185 -16.68 -9.64 -14.09
N PRO A 186 -16.85 -8.77 -13.07
CA PRO A 186 -16.50 -9.12 -11.69
C PRO A 186 -17.09 -10.47 -11.24
N GLU A 187 -18.31 -10.82 -11.67
CA GLU A 187 -18.96 -12.10 -11.38
C GLU A 187 -18.22 -13.28 -12.00
N THR A 188 -17.84 -13.18 -13.28
CA THR A 188 -17.15 -14.27 -13.98
C THR A 188 -15.73 -14.45 -13.43
N LEU A 189 -15.07 -13.35 -13.06
CA LEU A 189 -13.74 -13.37 -12.45
C LEU A 189 -13.78 -13.99 -11.05
N TRP A 190 -14.79 -13.63 -10.25
CA TRP A 190 -14.98 -14.19 -8.92
C TRP A 190 -15.21 -15.70 -8.95
N ARG A 191 -16.07 -16.20 -9.86
CA ARG A 191 -16.35 -17.64 -10.01
C ARG A 191 -15.11 -18.51 -10.26
N ARG A 192 -14.01 -17.95 -10.76
CA ARG A 192 -12.75 -18.69 -10.94
C ARG A 192 -12.18 -19.21 -9.63
N PHE A 193 -12.52 -18.55 -8.52
CA PHE A 193 -12.07 -18.88 -7.18
C PHE A 193 -13.07 -19.78 -6.43
N ALA A 194 -14.10 -20.31 -7.11
CA ALA A 194 -15.20 -21.06 -6.49
C ALA A 194 -14.73 -22.32 -5.73
N SER A 195 -13.61 -22.93 -6.11
CA SER A 195 -12.98 -24.05 -5.37
C SER A 195 -12.53 -23.63 -3.96
N ILE A 196 -12.20 -22.35 -3.76
CA ILE A 196 -11.72 -21.80 -2.50
C ILE A 196 -12.88 -21.22 -1.70
N HIS A 197 -13.66 -20.31 -2.30
CA HIS A 197 -14.72 -19.58 -1.59
C HIS A 197 -16.08 -20.28 -1.60
N ARG A 198 -16.23 -21.42 -2.28
CA ARG A 198 -17.48 -22.23 -2.29
C ARG A 198 -18.76 -21.43 -2.61
N ASN A 199 -18.65 -20.45 -3.51
CA ASN A 199 -19.75 -19.56 -3.92
C ASN A 199 -20.47 -18.80 -2.79
N VAL A 200 -19.76 -18.45 -1.69
CA VAL A 200 -20.35 -17.64 -0.61
C VAL A 200 -20.85 -16.26 -1.05
N LEU A 201 -20.32 -15.71 -2.14
CA LEU A 201 -20.71 -14.41 -2.70
C LEU A 201 -21.00 -14.54 -4.20
N PRO A 202 -21.98 -13.77 -4.73
CA PRO A 202 -22.37 -13.84 -6.13
C PRO A 202 -21.40 -13.12 -7.09
N THR A 203 -20.60 -12.18 -6.58
CA THR A 203 -19.66 -11.35 -7.35
C THR A 203 -18.42 -10.99 -6.54
N TRP A 204 -17.45 -10.34 -7.18
CA TRP A 204 -16.22 -9.89 -6.53
C TRP A 204 -16.55 -8.97 -5.34
N PRO A 205 -16.04 -9.25 -4.13
CA PRO A 205 -16.38 -8.46 -2.95
C PRO A 205 -15.76 -7.05 -3.04
N PRO A 206 -16.46 -6.03 -2.53
CA PRO A 206 -15.90 -4.69 -2.32
C PRO A 206 -14.57 -4.69 -1.55
N ILE A 207 -14.39 -5.64 -0.63
CA ILE A 207 -13.19 -5.77 0.21
C ILE A 207 -12.73 -7.23 0.21
N LEU A 208 -11.47 -7.46 -0.17
CA LEU A 208 -10.84 -8.77 -0.18
C LEU A 208 -9.53 -8.74 0.61
N HIS A 209 -9.45 -9.51 1.69
CA HIS A 209 -8.26 -9.63 2.52
C HIS A 209 -7.42 -10.84 2.11
N CYS A 210 -6.11 -10.64 2.05
CA CYS A 210 -5.12 -11.66 1.73
C CYS A 210 -3.91 -11.54 2.66
N ARG A 211 -3.30 -12.65 3.04
CA ARG A 211 -2.00 -12.64 3.72
C ARG A 211 -0.88 -12.62 2.71
N GLU A 212 0.22 -11.95 3.06
CA GLU A 212 1.51 -12.18 2.43
C GLU A 212 1.83 -13.68 2.38
N TYR A 213 2.31 -14.16 1.23
CA TYR A 213 2.67 -15.57 1.05
C TYR A 213 3.95 -15.73 0.22
N GLY A 214 4.53 -16.92 0.25
CA GLY A 214 5.69 -17.29 -0.57
C GLY A 214 6.95 -16.49 -0.24
N ALA A 215 7.76 -16.19 -1.26
CA ALA A 215 9.04 -15.50 -1.11
C ALA A 215 8.91 -14.11 -0.48
N GLN A 216 7.82 -13.39 -0.78
CA GLN A 216 7.56 -12.06 -0.23
C GLN A 216 7.42 -12.12 1.30
N LEU A 217 6.65 -13.08 1.81
CA LEU A 217 6.50 -13.28 3.26
C LEU A 217 7.87 -13.51 3.91
N SER A 218 8.69 -14.41 3.36
CA SER A 218 10.03 -14.71 3.90
C SER A 218 10.95 -13.47 3.89
N MET A 219 10.93 -12.68 2.81
CA MET A 219 11.75 -11.48 2.69
C MET A 219 11.30 -10.35 3.61
N LEU A 220 9.99 -10.19 3.82
CA LEU A 220 9.40 -9.11 4.61
C LEU A 220 9.33 -9.42 6.10
N SER A 221 9.26 -10.71 6.48
CA SER A 221 9.06 -11.15 7.86
C SER A 221 10.00 -10.54 8.89
N PRO A 222 11.30 -10.28 8.58
CA PRO A 222 12.21 -9.63 9.52
C PRO A 222 11.90 -8.14 9.74
N TYR A 223 11.14 -7.51 8.85
CA TYR A 223 11.03 -6.05 8.77
C TYR A 223 9.63 -5.52 9.04
N ILE A 224 8.58 -6.27 8.69
CA ILE A 224 7.20 -5.82 8.85
C ILE A 224 6.47 -6.58 9.95
N LYS A 225 5.60 -5.87 10.65
CA LYS A 225 4.88 -6.40 11.81
C LYS A 225 3.52 -6.97 11.46
N GLN A 226 2.96 -6.60 10.32
CA GLN A 226 1.66 -7.06 9.87
C GLN A 226 1.71 -7.51 8.41
N PHE A 227 1.09 -8.65 8.12
CA PHE A 227 1.16 -9.35 6.83
C PHE A 227 -0.16 -9.33 6.06
N TRP A 228 -1.19 -8.72 6.63
CA TRP A 228 -2.46 -8.57 5.94
C TRP A 228 -2.39 -7.46 4.89
N ARG A 229 -3.00 -7.77 3.76
CA ARG A 229 -3.19 -6.91 2.60
C ARG A 229 -4.67 -6.91 2.25
N THR A 230 -5.14 -5.77 1.74
CA THR A 230 -6.55 -5.58 1.40
C THR A 230 -6.65 -5.01 0.00
N VAL A 231 -7.48 -5.66 -0.82
CA VAL A 231 -7.90 -5.18 -2.12
C VAL A 231 -9.28 -4.57 -1.99
N TRP A 232 -9.43 -3.35 -2.49
CA TRP A 232 -10.66 -2.58 -2.48
C TRP A 232 -11.20 -2.45 -3.91
N PHE A 233 -12.49 -2.69 -4.09
CA PHE A 233 -13.19 -2.66 -5.38
C PHE A 233 -14.55 -1.96 -5.25
N GLY A 234 -14.97 -1.27 -6.31
CA GLY A 234 -16.30 -0.63 -6.39
C GLY A 234 -16.60 0.26 -5.18
N ALA A 235 -17.68 -0.02 -4.46
CA ALA A 235 -18.07 0.70 -3.25
C ALA A 235 -16.99 0.69 -2.15
N GLY A 236 -16.15 -0.34 -2.08
CA GLY A 236 -15.06 -0.42 -1.10
C GLY A 236 -14.01 0.68 -1.31
N ILE A 237 -13.75 1.08 -2.57
CA ILE A 237 -12.84 2.20 -2.85
C ILE A 237 -13.42 3.51 -2.31
N LEU A 238 -14.74 3.71 -2.41
CA LEU A 238 -15.40 4.91 -1.88
C LEU A 238 -15.34 4.94 -0.34
N THR A 239 -15.59 3.80 0.31
CA THR A 239 -15.44 3.66 1.76
C THR A 239 -14.00 3.93 2.21
N LEU A 240 -13.01 3.41 1.47
CA LEU A 240 -11.60 3.69 1.75
C LEU A 240 -11.30 5.20 1.63
N GLN A 241 -11.68 5.84 0.52
CA GLN A 241 -11.46 7.28 0.31
C GLN A 241 -12.09 8.15 1.39
N ALA A 242 -13.34 7.86 1.79
CA ALA A 242 -14.03 8.58 2.86
C ALA A 242 -13.30 8.46 4.22
N SER A 243 -12.45 7.45 4.36
CA SER A 243 -11.66 7.19 5.55
C SER A 243 -10.23 7.74 5.48
N HIS A 244 -9.89 8.57 4.49
CA HIS A 244 -8.58 9.22 4.38
C HIS A 244 -8.26 10.05 5.63
N ARG A 245 -7.01 10.00 6.07
CA ARG A 245 -6.54 10.70 7.28
C ARG A 245 -5.29 11.53 7.05
N ALA A 246 -4.37 11.06 6.21
CA ALA A 246 -3.12 11.76 5.96
C ALA A 246 -2.49 11.33 4.64
N THR A 247 -1.73 12.25 4.04
CA THR A 247 -0.88 12.00 2.88
C THR A 247 0.55 12.38 3.25
N TYR A 248 1.50 11.48 3.00
CA TYR A 248 2.92 11.67 3.23
C TYR A 248 3.67 11.69 1.91
N SER A 249 4.59 12.63 1.77
CA SER A 249 5.66 12.59 0.76
C SER A 249 6.92 12.05 1.42
N ILE A 250 7.50 10.98 0.89
CA ILE A 250 8.65 10.31 1.50
C ILE A 250 9.82 10.30 0.54
N SER A 251 10.91 10.98 0.92
CA SER A 251 12.19 10.98 0.23
C SER A 251 13.26 10.22 1.03
N LEU A 252 14.39 9.93 0.40
CA LEU A 252 15.51 9.22 1.03
C LEU A 252 16.84 9.88 0.70
N VAL A 253 17.64 10.13 1.73
CA VAL A 253 19.05 10.54 1.64
C VAL A 253 19.93 9.40 2.13
N MET A 254 20.73 8.86 1.22
CA MET A 254 21.67 7.79 1.54
C MET A 254 22.94 8.36 2.16
N THR A 255 23.25 7.97 3.39
CA THR A 255 24.53 8.31 4.02
C THR A 255 25.59 7.28 3.60
N ARG A 256 26.73 7.73 3.06
CA ARG A 256 27.86 6.83 2.79
C ARG A 256 28.34 6.23 4.11
N GLN A 257 28.49 4.91 4.18
CA GLN A 257 29.33 4.32 5.22
C GLN A 257 30.76 4.75 4.93
N GLU A 258 31.35 5.55 5.82
CA GLU A 258 32.80 5.78 5.78
C GLU A 258 33.47 4.41 5.92
N ALA A 259 34.26 4.04 4.91
CA ALA A 259 35.04 2.82 4.96
C ALA A 259 36.00 2.96 6.14
N THR A 260 35.83 2.13 7.18
CA THR A 260 36.80 2.02 8.26
C THR A 260 38.14 1.69 7.60
N PRO A 261 39.18 2.53 7.72
CA PRO A 261 40.45 2.25 7.11
C PRO A 261 40.96 0.94 7.71
N THR A 262 41.10 -0.08 6.87
CA THR A 262 41.78 -1.31 7.24
C THR A 262 43.22 -0.92 7.57
N GLU A 263 43.56 -0.94 8.85
CA GLU A 263 44.96 -0.96 9.29
C GLU A 263 45.66 -2.09 8.53
N LYS A 264 46.56 -1.70 7.64
CA LYS A 264 47.52 -2.61 7.05
C LYS A 264 48.61 -2.81 8.09
N ASP A 265 48.61 -3.97 8.71
CA ASP A 265 49.83 -4.55 9.29
C ASP A 265 50.77 -5.04 8.17
#